data_AF-A0A6N6WLE1-F1
#
_entry.id   AF-A0A6N6WLE1-F1
#
_cell.length_a   1.000
_cell.length_b   1.000
_cell.length_c   1.000
_cell.angle_alpha   90.00
_cell.angle_beta   90.00
_cell.angle_gamma   90.00
#
_symmetry.space_group_name_H-M   'P 1'
#
loop_
_entity.id
_entity.type
_entity.pdbx_description
1 polymer ?
#
loop_
_entity_poly.entity_id
_entity_poly.type
_entity_poly.pdbx_seq_one_letter_code
_entity_poly.pdbx_strand_id
1 'polypeptide(L)' 'MNSQTPAFAVDGRRLTTEEFATAISCLPDSIRKRYSQTGSYHGVRPVKLPNRRLLWPADALEQLIGR' A
#
# COMPACT_ATOMS: atom_id res chain seq x y z
N MET A 1 -11.97 21.15 -4.06
CA MET A 1 -11.98 19.69 -4.28
C MET A 1 -10.61 19.19 -3.87
N ASN A 2 -10.52 18.42 -2.79
CA ASN A 2 -9.31 18.29 -1.98
C ASN A 2 -8.18 17.55 -2.73
N SER A 3 -7.16 18.28 -3.14
CA SER A 3 -5.86 17.75 -3.54
C SER A 3 -5.14 17.26 -2.29
N GLN A 4 -5.34 16.00 -1.90
CA GLN A 4 -4.52 15.38 -0.87
C GLN A 4 -3.19 14.97 -1.50
N THR A 5 -2.17 15.82 -1.39
CA THR A 5 -0.77 15.45 -1.59
C THR A 5 -0.37 14.56 -0.42
N PRO A 6 -0.04 13.26 -0.60
CA PRO A 6 0.48 12.47 0.50
C PRO A 6 1.96 12.83 0.70
N ALA A 7 2.24 13.52 1.80
CA ALA A 7 3.61 13.66 2.31
C ALA A 7 4.08 12.27 2.75
N PHE A 8 4.94 11.64 1.96
CA PHE A 8 5.54 10.32 2.22
C PHE A 8 6.51 10.40 3.42
N ALA A 9 5.97 10.53 4.64
CA ALA A 9 6.75 10.53 5.87
C ALA A 9 6.96 9.08 6.35
N VAL A 10 8.18 8.58 6.10
CA VAL A 10 8.64 7.19 6.21
C VAL A 10 8.99 6.73 7.64
N ASP A 11 8.25 7.16 8.66
CA ASP A 11 8.47 6.73 10.06
C ASP A 11 7.58 5.54 10.43
N GLY A 12 7.96 4.32 10.02
CA GLY A 12 7.34 3.07 10.50
C GLY A 12 5.82 2.97 10.32
N ARG A 13 5.23 3.84 9.50
CA ARG A 13 3.78 3.98 9.35
C ARG A 13 3.25 2.91 8.40
N ARG A 14 2.12 2.34 8.78
CA ARG A 14 1.34 1.47 7.91
C ARG A 14 0.50 2.35 6.99
N LEU A 15 0.76 2.26 5.70
CA LEU A 15 0.09 2.97 4.62
C LEU A 15 -1.27 2.34 4.31
N THR A 16 -2.22 3.15 3.89
CA THR A 16 -3.45 2.64 3.29
C THR A 16 -3.18 2.10 1.88
N THR A 17 -4.13 1.32 1.34
CA THR A 17 -4.02 0.82 -0.04
C THR A 17 -3.91 1.97 -1.05
N GLU A 18 -4.56 3.10 -0.79
CA GLU A 18 -4.52 4.29 -1.64
C GLU A 18 -3.14 4.94 -1.61
N GLU A 19 -2.58 5.20 -0.42
CA GLU A 19 -1.25 5.77 -0.28
C GLU A 19 -0.16 4.89 -0.91
N PHE A 20 -0.26 3.57 -0.68
CA PHE A 20 0.63 2.61 -1.30
C PHE A 20 0.53 2.64 -2.82
N ALA A 21 -0.70 2.68 -3.36
CA ALA A 21 -0.96 2.77 -4.79
C ALA A 21 -0.37 4.05 -5.39
N THR A 22 -0.57 5.20 -4.75
CA THR A 22 -0.01 6.49 -5.17
C THR A 22 1.52 6.45 -5.17
N ALA A 23 2.14 5.85 -4.14
CA ALA A 23 3.60 5.76 -4.03
C ALA A 23 4.25 5.00 -5.19
N ILE A 24 3.61 3.91 -5.66
CA ILE A 24 4.09 3.12 -6.81
C ILE A 24 3.42 3.55 -8.14
N SER A 25 2.69 4.67 -8.15
CA SER A 25 1.87 5.13 -9.28
C SER A 25 0.99 4.03 -9.91
N CYS A 26 0.39 3.18 -9.07
CA CYS A 26 -0.62 2.21 -9.45
C CYS A 26 -2.03 2.62 -9.00
N LEU A 27 -3.02 1.89 -9.51
CA LEU A 27 -4.39 1.96 -9.04
C LEU A 27 -4.60 1.04 -7.83
N PRO A 28 -5.33 1.49 -6.78
CA PRO A 28 -5.63 0.66 -5.61
C PRO A 28 -6.43 -0.60 -5.98
N ASP A 29 -7.30 -0.52 -6.99
CA ASP A 29 -8.04 -1.68 -7.52
C ASP A 29 -7.13 -2.73 -8.15
N SER A 30 -6.10 -2.32 -8.89
CA SER A 30 -5.11 -3.25 -9.45
C SER A 30 -4.34 -3.98 -8.35
N ILE A 31 -3.99 -3.29 -7.26
CA ILE A 31 -3.33 -3.90 -6.11
C ILE A 31 -4.25 -4.91 -5.42
N ARG A 32 -5.51 -4.55 -5.16
CA ARG A 32 -6.51 -5.47 -4.58
C ARG A 32 -6.72 -6.70 -5.47
N LYS A 33 -6.82 -6.50 -6.78
CA LYS A 33 -7.01 -7.56 -7.76
C LYS A 33 -5.79 -8.48 -7.86
N ARG A 34 -4.58 -7.93 -7.87
CA ARG A 34 -3.34 -8.73 -7.87
C ARG A 34 -3.16 -9.47 -6.54
N TYR A 35 -3.40 -8.80 -5.41
CA TYR A 35 -3.35 -9.41 -4.08
C TYR A 35 -4.35 -10.56 -3.95
N SER A 36 -5.57 -10.41 -4.46
CA SER A 36 -6.58 -11.48 -4.43
C SER A 36 -6.19 -12.69 -5.29
N GLN A 37 -5.43 -12.49 -6.37
CA GLN A 37 -4.99 -13.57 -7.26
C GLN A 37 -3.72 -14.26 -6.76
N THR A 38 -2.78 -13.49 -6.23
CA THR A 38 -1.45 -13.98 -5.84
C THR A 38 -1.38 -14.32 -4.34
N GLY A 39 -2.33 -13.84 -3.53
CA GLY A 39 -2.36 -13.98 -2.07
C GLY A 39 -1.29 -13.16 -1.33
N SER A 40 -0.26 -12.70 -2.05
CA SER A 40 0.84 -11.88 -1.57
C SER A 40 1.18 -10.87 -2.67
N TYR A 41 1.52 -9.64 -2.33
CA TYR A 41 1.99 -8.67 -3.32
C TYR A 41 3.49 -8.49 -3.12
N HIS A 42 4.34 -9.02 -4.01
CA HIS A 42 5.81 -8.92 -3.89
C HIS A 42 6.36 -9.36 -2.50
N GLY A 43 5.77 -10.39 -1.89
CA GLY A 43 6.18 -10.86 -0.54
C GLY A 43 5.57 -10.09 0.63
N VAL A 44 4.79 -9.05 0.35
CA VAL A 44 4.16 -8.18 1.35
C VAL A 44 2.83 -8.77 1.81
N ARG A 45 2.65 -8.80 3.13
CA ARG A 45 1.40 -9.21 3.78
C ARG A 45 0.68 -7.98 4.34
N PRO A 46 -0.47 -7.57 3.77
CA PRO A 46 -1.24 -6.47 4.34
C PRO A 46 -1.88 -6.89 5.67
N VAL A 47 -1.93 -5.97 6.61
CA VAL A 47 -2.65 -6.14 7.87
C VAL A 47 -4.13 -5.88 7.61
N LYS A 48 -4.97 -6.90 7.80
CA LYS A 48 -6.42 -6.76 7.76
C LYS A 48 -6.90 -6.12 9.06
N LEU A 49 -7.54 -4.96 8.95
CA LEU A 49 -8.23 -4.35 10.10
C LEU A 49 -9.65 -4.91 10.24
N PRO A 50 -10.22 -4.89 11.46
CA PRO A 50 -11.61 -5.24 11.71
C PRO A 50 -12.58 -4.36 10.89
N ASN A 51 -12.18 -3.15 10.51
CA ASN A 51 -12.93 -2.23 9.65
C ASN A 51 -12.89 -2.57 8.14
N ARG A 52 -12.57 -3.82 7.76
CA ARG A 52 -12.43 -4.28 6.36
C ARG A 52 -11.39 -3.53 5.50
N ARG A 53 -10.56 -2.68 6.09
CA ARG A 53 -9.45 -1.99 5.40
C ARG A 53 -8.18 -2.84 5.43
N LEU A 54 -7.36 -2.68 4.38
CA LEU A 54 -6.04 -3.28 4.27
C LEU A 54 -4.98 -2.20 4.52
N LEU A 55 -4.14 -2.43 5.52
CA LEU A 55 -2.98 -1.61 5.82
C LEU A 55 -1.72 -2.29 5.28
N TRP A 56 -0.96 -1.56 4.48
CA TRP A 56 0.29 -1.98 3.88
C TRP A 56 1.45 -1.42 4.71
N PRO A 57 2.40 -2.23 5.17
CA PRO A 57 3.56 -1.68 5.88
C PRO A 57 4.42 -0.82 4.94
N ALA A 58 4.98 0.30 5.42
CA ALA A 58 5.91 1.10 4.61
C ALA A 58 7.15 0.30 4.16
N ASP A 59 7.57 -0.71 4.95
CA ASP A 59 8.61 -1.68 4.58
C ASP A 59 8.36 -2.30 3.20
N ALA A 60 7.09 -2.60 2.88
CA ALA A 60 6.69 -3.11 1.57
C ALA A 60 7.05 -2.17 0.43
N LEU A 61 6.79 -0.89 0.64
CA LEU A 61 7.05 0.15 -0.33
C LEU A 61 8.56 0.32 -0.50
N GLU A 62 9.29 0.30 0.61
CA GLU A 62 10.76 0.39 0.62
C GLU A 62 11.41 -0.79 -0.12
N GLN A 63 10.91 -2.02 0.08
CA GLN A 63 11.36 -3.22 -0.66
C GLN A 63 11.04 -3.14 -2.15
N LEU A 64 9.91 -2.53 -2.53
CA LEU A 64 9.49 -2.35 -3.93
C LEU A 64 10.27 -1.25 -4.64
N ILE A 65 10.54 -0.14 -3.96
CA ILE A 65 11.30 0.99 -4.49
C ILE A 65 12.80 0.70 -4.47
N GLY A 66 13.27 -0.13 -3.52
CA GLY A 66 14.58 -0.79 -3.51
C GLY A 66 15.72 0.11 -3.96
N ARG A 67 15.97 1.21 -3.23
CA ARG A 67 17.12 2.08 -3.46
C ARG A 67 18.28 1.71 -2.56
#